data_AF-Q02WP2-F1
#
_entry.id   AF-Q02WP2-F1
#
_cell.length_a   1.000
_cell.length_b   1.000
_cell.length_c   1.000
_cell.angle_alpha   90.00
_cell.angle_beta   90.00
_cell.angle_gamma   90.00
#
_symmetry.space_group_name_H-M   'P 1'
#
loop_
_entity.id
_entity.type
_entity.pdbx_description
1 polymer ?
#
loop_
_entity_poly.entity_id
_entity_poly.type
_entity_poly.pdbx_seq_one_letter_code
_entity_poly.pdbx_strand_id
1 'polypeptide(L)'
;MMLEPSIDKLLDQVDSKYSLVVLEAKRAHELRDKERPTKEFKSVKRTLQALEEIADGTVKIHPAPELKRETLVEKRELERLQAKMKEQLIKEQIAKEEAEEEAKQKNSRAAKAAAAE
;
A
#
# COMPACT_ATOMS: atom_id res chain seq x y z
N MET A 1 -25.18 -16.58 -26.30
CA MET A 1 -24.83 -15.46 -25.40
C MET A 1 -23.76 -14.65 -26.12
N MET A 2 -24.08 -13.44 -26.58
CA MET A 2 -23.05 -12.55 -27.14
C MET A 2 -22.17 -12.13 -25.96
N LEU A 3 -20.86 -12.36 -26.04
CA LEU A 3 -19.94 -11.86 -25.03
C LEU A 3 -19.89 -10.34 -25.18
N GLU A 4 -20.64 -9.62 -24.36
CA GLU A 4 -20.48 -8.18 -24.17
C GLU A 4 -19.46 -7.97 -23.04
N PRO A 5 -18.47 -7.07 -23.22
CA PRO A 5 -18.20 -6.21 -24.38
C PRO A 5 -17.57 -6.96 -25.58
N SER A 6 -17.68 -6.37 -26.79
CA SER A 6 -17.03 -6.91 -27.99
C SER A 6 -15.51 -6.81 -27.91
N ILE A 7 -14.81 -7.73 -28.59
CA ILE A 7 -13.33 -7.77 -28.61
C ILE A 7 -12.75 -6.48 -29.17
N ASP A 8 -13.35 -5.90 -30.19
CA ASP A 8 -12.85 -4.65 -30.79
C ASP A 8 -12.85 -3.51 -29.78
N LYS A 9 -13.92 -3.35 -28.99
CA LYS A 9 -14.01 -2.34 -27.92
C LYS A 9 -12.93 -2.54 -26.84
N LEU A 10 -12.56 -3.79 -26.57
CA LEU A 10 -11.50 -4.12 -25.61
C LEU A 10 -10.11 -3.79 -26.16
N LEU A 11 -9.88 -4.05 -27.45
CA LEU A 11 -8.61 -3.77 -28.11
C LEU A 11 -8.38 -2.26 -28.33
N ASP A 12 -9.43 -1.44 -28.35
CA ASP A 12 -9.28 0.02 -28.32
C ASP A 12 -8.67 0.55 -27.01
N GLN A 13 -8.71 -0.24 -25.93
CA GLN A 13 -8.19 0.16 -24.61
C GLN A 13 -6.80 -0.40 -24.28
N VAL A 14 -6.31 -1.37 -25.07
CA VAL A 14 -5.09 -2.12 -24.75
C VAL A 14 -4.28 -2.41 -26.02
N ASP A 15 -2.96 -2.18 -25.96
CA ASP A 15 -2.07 -2.26 -27.12
C ASP A 15 -1.98 -3.64 -27.79
N SER A 16 -2.32 -4.71 -27.09
CA SER A 16 -2.23 -6.07 -27.64
C SER A 16 -3.25 -7.04 -27.03
N LYS A 17 -3.58 -8.10 -27.80
CA LYS A 17 -4.42 -9.21 -27.35
C LYS A 17 -3.85 -9.92 -26.11
N TYR A 18 -2.52 -10.06 -26.03
CA TYR A 18 -1.87 -10.70 -24.88
C TYR A 18 -1.96 -9.84 -23.63
N SER A 19 -1.73 -8.53 -23.77
CA SER A 19 -1.87 -7.57 -22.68
C SER A 19 -3.29 -7.55 -22.14
N LEU A 20 -4.31 -7.67 -23.01
CA LEU A 20 -5.71 -7.76 -22.62
C LEU A 20 -5.98 -8.99 -21.73
N VAL A 21 -5.54 -10.18 -22.16
CA VAL A 21 -5.72 -11.43 -21.39
C VAL A 21 -5.05 -11.35 -20.02
N VAL A 22 -3.83 -10.79 -19.96
CA VAL A 22 -3.11 -10.63 -18.69
C VAL A 22 -3.80 -9.62 -17.77
N LEU A 23 -4.31 -8.51 -18.32
CA LEU A 23 -5.03 -7.48 -17.57
C LEU A 23 -6.36 -8.03 -17.01
N GLU A 24 -7.14 -8.70 -17.85
CA GLU A 24 -8.39 -9.37 -17.49
C GLU A 24 -8.17 -10.37 -16.35
N ALA A 25 -7.19 -11.27 -16.50
CA ALA A 25 -6.90 -12.28 -15.49
C ALA A 25 -6.52 -11.64 -14.13
N LYS A 26 -5.62 -10.64 -14.14
CA LYS A 26 -5.22 -9.92 -12.92
C LYS A 26 -6.42 -9.24 -12.25
N ARG A 27 -7.24 -8.53 -13.02
CA ARG A 27 -8.40 -7.83 -12.47
C ARG A 27 -9.47 -8.80 -11.97
N ALA A 28 -9.69 -9.92 -12.66
CA ALA A 28 -10.62 -10.95 -12.20
C ALA A 28 -10.18 -11.58 -10.87
N HIS A 29 -8.87 -11.73 -10.65
CA HIS A 29 -8.33 -12.16 -9.35
C HIS A 29 -8.57 -11.12 -8.25
N GLU A 30 -8.33 -9.82 -8.51
CA GLU A 30 -8.64 -8.74 -7.55
C GLU A 30 -10.13 -8.75 -7.15
N LEU A 31 -11.03 -8.86 -8.13
CA LEU A 31 -12.48 -8.92 -7.87
C LEU A 31 -12.89 -10.19 -7.11
N ARG A 32 -12.20 -11.31 -7.33
CA ARG A 32 -12.39 -12.54 -6.54
C ARG A 32 -11.95 -12.36 -5.10
N ASP A 33 -10.85 -11.64 -4.90
CA ASP A 33 -10.26 -11.35 -3.59
C ASP A 33 -10.99 -10.18 -2.89
N LYS A 34 -12.18 -9.80 -3.39
CA LYS A 34 -13.13 -8.80 -2.87
C LYS A 34 -12.63 -7.36 -2.92
N GLU A 35 -11.72 -7.06 -3.85
CA GLU A 35 -11.34 -5.68 -4.14
C GLU A 35 -12.56 -4.84 -4.58
N ARG A 36 -12.51 -3.53 -4.34
CA ARG A 36 -13.64 -2.65 -4.65
C ARG A 36 -13.89 -2.60 -6.17
N PRO A 37 -15.11 -2.88 -6.64
CA PRO A 37 -15.45 -2.71 -8.04
C PRO A 37 -15.52 -1.22 -8.39
N THR A 38 -15.12 -0.87 -9.61
CA THR A 38 -15.14 0.53 -10.08
C THR A 38 -16.44 0.90 -10.78
N LYS A 39 -17.28 -0.09 -11.10
CA LYS A 39 -18.59 0.06 -11.75
C LYS A 39 -19.58 -0.99 -11.26
N GLU A 40 -20.84 -0.79 -11.61
CA GLU A 40 -21.85 -1.84 -11.54
C GLU A 40 -21.69 -2.82 -12.72
N PHE A 41 -21.92 -4.10 -12.47
CA PHE A 41 -21.72 -5.15 -13.45
C PHE A 41 -23.04 -5.71 -13.95
N LYS A 42 -23.09 -6.01 -15.25
CA LYS A 42 -24.14 -6.86 -15.83
C LYS A 42 -23.81 -8.33 -15.64
N SER A 43 -22.53 -8.68 -15.68
CA SER A 43 -22.06 -10.06 -15.63
C SER A 43 -21.87 -10.59 -14.22
N VAL A 44 -22.12 -11.88 -14.04
CA VAL A 44 -21.89 -12.59 -12.78
C VAL A 44 -20.44 -13.09 -12.65
N LYS A 45 -19.82 -13.50 -13.77
CA LYS A 45 -18.46 -14.06 -13.76
C LYS A 45 -17.41 -12.95 -13.60
N ARG A 46 -16.45 -13.13 -12.70
CA ARG A 46 -15.36 -12.16 -12.43
C ARG A 46 -14.54 -11.80 -13.67
N THR A 47 -14.31 -12.77 -14.53
CA THR A 47 -13.64 -12.61 -15.83
C THR A 47 -14.39 -11.60 -16.72
N LEU A 48 -15.71 -11.75 -16.85
CA LEU A 48 -16.53 -10.81 -17.64
C LEU A 48 -16.68 -9.45 -16.96
N GLN A 49 -16.74 -9.41 -15.63
CA GLN A 49 -16.72 -8.17 -14.85
C GLN A 49 -15.43 -7.35 -15.12
N ALA A 50 -14.28 -8.03 -15.17
CA ALA A 50 -13.01 -7.40 -15.53
C ALA A 50 -13.04 -6.84 -16.96
N LEU A 51 -13.58 -7.58 -17.94
CA LEU A 51 -13.76 -7.07 -19.31
C LEU A 51 -14.67 -5.85 -19.36
N GLU A 52 -15.75 -5.85 -18.57
CA GLU A 52 -16.66 -4.71 -18.44
C GLU A 52 -15.96 -3.46 -17.88
N GLU A 53 -15.03 -3.60 -16.93
CA GLU A 53 -14.24 -2.49 -16.37
C GLU A 53 -13.16 -1.99 -17.34
N ILE A 54 -12.53 -2.91 -18.07
CA ILE A 54 -11.55 -2.59 -19.12
C ILE A 54 -12.23 -1.82 -20.25
N ALA A 55 -13.41 -2.26 -20.71
CA ALA A 55 -14.16 -1.59 -21.78
C ALA A 55 -14.67 -0.19 -21.39
N ASP A 56 -14.89 0.08 -20.10
CA ASP A 56 -15.21 1.42 -19.59
C ASP A 56 -13.94 2.26 -19.31
N GLY A 57 -12.76 1.66 -19.47
CA GLY A 57 -11.48 2.34 -19.29
C GLY A 57 -11.13 2.65 -17.83
N THR A 58 -11.84 2.06 -16.87
CA THR A 58 -11.56 2.21 -15.42
C THR A 58 -10.36 1.38 -14.98
N VAL A 59 -10.09 0.28 -15.70
CA VAL A 59 -8.94 -0.61 -15.49
C VAL A 59 -8.06 -0.54 -16.74
N LYS A 60 -6.83 -0.04 -16.56
CA LYS A 60 -5.86 0.20 -17.65
C LYS A 60 -4.46 -0.22 -17.23
N ILE A 61 -3.61 -0.51 -18.22
CA ILE A 61 -2.19 -0.71 -18.01
C ILE A 61 -1.54 0.66 -17.82
N HIS A 62 -0.68 0.80 -16.82
CA HIS A 62 0.05 2.05 -16.60
C HIS A 62 1.00 2.31 -17.78
N PRO A 63 1.08 3.54 -18.33
CA PRO A 63 1.89 3.83 -19.53
C PRO A 63 3.39 3.54 -19.35
N ALA A 64 3.87 3.58 -18.12
CA ALA A 64 5.22 3.17 -17.75
C ALA A 64 5.15 2.16 -16.58
N PRO A 65 4.91 0.86 -16.85
CA PRO A 65 4.70 -0.12 -15.79
C PRO A 65 5.94 -0.30 -14.90
N GLU A 66 7.14 -0.13 -15.46
CA GLU A 66 8.40 -0.23 -14.71
C GLU A 66 8.60 0.95 -13.74
N LEU A 67 8.38 2.19 -14.18
CA LEU A 67 8.43 3.36 -13.29
C LEU A 67 7.43 3.25 -12.13
N LYS A 68 6.23 2.72 -12.38
CA LYS A 68 5.25 2.46 -11.31
C LYS A 68 5.77 1.42 -10.31
N ARG A 69 6.50 0.39 -10.76
CA ARG A 69 7.07 -0.61 -9.86
C ARG A 69 8.20 -0.03 -9.02
N GLU A 70 9.09 0.74 -9.63
CA GLU A 70 10.21 1.40 -8.94
C GLU A 70 9.70 2.34 -7.84
N THR A 71 8.79 3.25 -8.17
CA THR A 71 8.19 4.18 -7.20
C THR A 71 7.46 3.47 -6.04
N LEU A 72 6.83 2.32 -6.28
CA LEU A 72 6.20 1.52 -5.23
C LEU A 72 7.22 0.85 -4.31
N VAL A 73 8.35 0.38 -4.85
CA VAL A 73 9.46 -0.18 -4.07
C VAL A 73 10.09 0.92 -3.22
N GLU A 74 10.44 2.06 -3.82
CA GLU A 74 10.99 3.22 -3.13
C GLU A 74 10.08 3.70 -1.99
N LYS A 75 8.76 3.77 -2.22
CA LYS A 75 7.80 4.16 -1.18
C LYS A 75 7.79 3.19 0.01
N ARG A 76 7.85 1.87 -0.25
CA ARG A 76 7.93 0.85 0.81
C ARG A 76 9.25 0.93 1.58
N GLU A 77 10.35 1.18 0.88
CA GLU A 77 11.67 1.35 1.49
C GLU A 77 11.71 2.60 2.37
N LEU A 78 11.17 3.72 1.88
CA LEU A 78 11.03 4.97 2.63
C LEU A 78 10.17 4.77 3.88
N GLU A 79 9.03 4.09 3.76
CA GLU A 79 8.15 3.77 4.91
C GLU A 79 8.88 2.91 5.95
N ARG A 80 9.64 1.91 5.50
CA ARG A 80 10.47 1.06 6.38
C ARG A 80 11.57 1.87 7.08
N LEU A 81 12.25 2.76 6.36
CA LEU A 81 13.28 3.64 6.92
C LEU A 81 12.68 4.63 7.92
N GLN A 82 11.54 5.22 7.60
CA GLN A 82 10.79 6.10 8.50
C GLN A 82 10.34 5.37 9.76
N ALA A 83 9.85 4.13 9.65
CA ALA A 83 9.49 3.31 10.80
C ALA A 83 10.70 3.03 11.71
N LYS A 84 11.85 2.67 11.13
CA LYS A 84 13.12 2.48 11.88
C LYS A 84 13.58 3.76 12.58
N MET A 85 13.53 4.90 11.88
CA MET A 85 13.90 6.20 12.45
C MET A 85 12.97 6.60 13.60
N LYS A 86 11.65 6.41 13.45
CA LYS A 86 10.67 6.63 14.52
C LYS A 86 10.94 5.73 15.73
N GLU A 87 11.25 4.46 15.51
CA GLU A 87 11.61 3.52 16.58
C GLU A 87 12.87 3.97 17.32
N GLN A 88 13.90 4.43 16.60
CA GLN A 88 15.13 4.97 17.19
C GLN A 88 14.87 6.23 18.03
N LEU A 89 14.07 7.18 17.52
CA LEU A 89 13.71 8.40 18.24
C LEU A 89 12.93 8.09 19.54
N ILE A 90 11.98 7.14 19.50
CA ILE A 90 11.24 6.73 20.69
C ILE A 90 12.19 6.10 21.73
N LYS A 91 13.10 5.22 21.32
CA LYS A 91 14.09 4.63 22.22
C LYS A 91 15.01 5.68 22.84
N GLU A 92 15.42 6.68 22.05
CA GLU A 92 16.26 7.78 22.54
C GLU A 92 15.51 8.67 23.55
N GLN A 93 14.22 8.95 23.31
CA GLN A 93 13.38 9.70 24.25
C GLN A 93 13.22 8.96 25.58
N ILE A 94 12.93 7.65 25.55
CA ILE A 94 12.82 6.81 26.75
C ILE A 94 14.15 6.82 27.53
N ALA A 95 15.28 6.63 26.85
CA ALA A 95 16.59 6.64 27.50
C ALA A 95 16.94 8.00 28.14
N LYS A 96 16.53 9.12 27.52
CA LYS A 96 16.70 10.47 28.10
C LYS A 96 15.82 10.67 29.33
N GLU A 97 14.55 10.25 29.27
CA GLU A 97 13.62 10.33 30.39
C GLU A 97 14.09 9.47 31.58
N GLU A 98 14.56 8.25 31.32
CA GLU A 98 15.17 7.36 32.34
C GLU A 98 16.42 7.99 32.97
N ALA A 99 17.31 8.59 32.18
CA ALA A 99 18.51 9.26 32.69
C ALA A 99 18.17 10.52 33.53
N GLU A 100 17.17 11.29 33.14
CA GLU A 100 16.67 12.44 33.91
C GLU A 100 16.02 11.99 35.23
N GLU A 101 15.21 10.93 35.22
CA GLU A 101 14.63 10.35 36.44
C GLU A 101 15.71 9.78 37.37
N GLU A 102 16.73 9.09 36.85
CA GLU A 102 17.87 8.66 37.63
C GLU A 102 18.63 9.84 38.25
N ALA A 103 18.83 10.93 37.51
CA ALA A 103 19.49 12.13 38.01
C ALA A 103 18.67 12.81 39.11
N LYS A 104 17.34 12.93 38.93
CA LYS A 104 16.42 13.43 39.98
C LYS A 104 16.42 12.52 41.22
N GLN A 105 16.44 11.20 41.05
CA GLN A 105 16.53 10.25 42.16
C GLN A 105 17.86 10.36 42.89
N LYS A 106 19.00 10.46 42.18
CA LYS A 106 20.32 10.68 42.78
C LYS A 106 20.37 12.01 43.54
N ASN A 107 19.85 13.09 42.95
CA ASN A 107 19.79 14.41 43.60
C ASN A 107 18.90 14.39 44.85
N SER A 108 17.72 13.75 44.79
CA SER A 108 16.83 13.64 45.96
C SER A 108 17.41 12.76 47.07
N ARG A 109 18.13 11.67 46.72
CA ARG A 109 18.86 10.84 47.70
C ARG A 109 20.01 11.62 48.34
N ALA A 110 20.79 12.36 47.54
CA ALA A 110 21.87 13.20 48.05
C ALA A 110 21.35 14.30 48.98
N ALA A 111 20.23 14.96 48.62
CA ALA A 111 19.58 15.96 49.47
C ALA A 111 19.05 15.36 50.79
N LYS A 112 18.47 14.15 50.75
CA LYS A 112 18.03 13.44 51.96
C LYS A 112 19.18 13.02 52.86
N ALA A 113 20.30 12.58 52.28
CA ALA A 113 21.50 12.20 53.04
C ALA A 113 22.13 13.41 53.73
N ALA A 114 22.25 14.55 53.02
CA ALA A 114 22.81 15.79 53.57
C ALA A 114 21.94 16.43 54.66
N ALA A 115 20.64 16.12 54.73
CA ALA A 115 19.74 16.62 55.77
C ALA A 115 19.70 15.74 57.04
N ALA A 116 20.30 14.55 56.99
CA ALA A 116 20.32 13.59 58.11
C ALA A 116 21.63 13.62 58.93
N GLU A 117 22.59 14.43 58.50
CA GLU A 117 23.89 14.70 59.17
C GLU A 117 23.85 16.08 59.83
#